data_AF-A0AAW8KIQ9-F1
#
_entry.id   AF-A0AAW8KIQ9-F1
#
_cell.length_a   1.000
_cell.length_b   1.000
_cell.length_c   1.000
_cell.angle_alpha   90.00
_cell.angle_beta   90.00
_cell.angle_gamma   90.00
#
_symmetry.space_group_name_H-M   'P 1'
#
loop_
_entity.id
_entity.type
_entity.pdbx_description
1 polymer ?
#
loop_
_entity_poly.entity_id
_entity_poly.type
_entity_poly.pdbx_seq_one_letter_code
_entity_poly.pdbx_strand_id
1 'polypeptide(L)' 'MNYRELLKDKKRVVIKVGSSSLIHKETGRLDLRKLEVLTRELSDLHNQGKDVVLVTSGAVAVGSAALGMDGKPSELKK' A
#
# COMPACT_ATOMS: atom_id res chain seq x y z
N MET A 1 28.26 0.16 -5.54
CA MET A 1 26.97 -0.39 -6.03
C MET A 1 25.85 0.35 -5.31
N ASN A 2 24.85 0.89 -6.01
CA ASN A 2 23.70 1.52 -5.35
C ASN A 2 22.67 0.44 -4.95
N TYR A 3 21.76 0.77 -4.03
CA TYR A 3 20.72 -0.16 -3.57
C TYR A 3 19.80 -0.68 -4.69
N ARG A 4 19.59 0.07 -5.77
CA ARG A 4 18.75 -0.36 -6.90
C ARG A 4 19.39 -1.51 -7.67
N GLU A 5 20.69 -1.46 -7.93
CA GLU A 5 21.41 -2.55 -8.57
C GLU A 5 21.35 -3.82 -7.73
N LEU A 6 21.48 -3.70 -6.40
CA LEU A 6 21.38 -4.82 -5.47
C LEU A 6 19.99 -5.48 -5.44
N LEU A 7 18.92 -4.76 -5.82
CA LEU A 7 17.55 -5.28 -5.80
C LEU A 7 17.18 -6.08 -7.06
N LYS A 8 17.84 -5.84 -8.20
CA LYS A 8 17.50 -6.48 -9.49
C LYS A 8 17.53 -8.01 -9.40
N ASP A 9 18.57 -8.56 -8.78
CA ASP A 9 18.81 -10.01 -8.72
C ASP A 9 18.14 -10.70 -7.53
N LYS A 10 17.36 -9.96 -6.71
CA LYS A 10 16.67 -10.57 -5.57
C LYS A 10 15.47 -11.38 -6.02
N LYS A 11 15.39 -12.61 -5.52
CA LYS A 11 14.29 -13.55 -5.77
C LYS A 11 13.03 -13.18 -4.98
N ARG A 12 13.16 -12.84 -3.70
CA ARG A 12 12.05 -12.44 -2.83
C ARG A 12 12.13 -10.96 -2.49
N VAL A 13 11.02 -10.26 -2.64
CA VAL A 13 10.91 -8.81 -2.39
C VAL A 13 9.71 -8.52 -1.50
N VAL A 14 9.94 -7.80 -0.40
CA VAL A 14 8.89 -7.27 0.47
C VAL A 14 8.68 -5.80 0.14
N ILE A 15 7.47 -5.45 -0.27
CA ILE A 15 7.11 -4.09 -0.67
C ILE A 15 6.18 -3.53 0.39
N LYS A 16 6.66 -2.54 1.16
CA LYS A 16 5.83 -1.80 2.12
C LYS A 16 5.24 -0.56 1.45
N VAL A 17 3.92 -0.45 1.51
CA VAL A 17 3.21 0.75 1.06
C VAL A 17 2.51 1.41 2.25
N GLY A 18 2.73 2.72 2.42
CA GLY A 18 2.14 3.52 3.50
C GLY A 18 0.75 4.05 3.15
N SER A 19 0.00 4.51 4.15
CA SER A 19 -1.38 4.96 3.97
C SER A 19 -1.45 6.18 3.05
N SER A 20 -0.48 7.09 3.15
CA SER A 20 -0.34 8.27 2.31
C SER A 20 -0.15 7.95 0.82
N SER A 21 0.29 6.74 0.48
CA SER A 21 0.47 6.29 -0.90
C SER A 21 -0.81 5.71 -1.51
N LEU A 22 -1.81 5.34 -0.71
CA LEU A 22 -3.01 4.66 -1.18
C LEU A 22 -4.32 5.40 -0.86
N ILE A 23 -4.24 6.53 -0.16
CA ILE A 23 -5.41 7.28 0.30
C ILE A 23 -5.32 8.73 -0.17
N HIS A 24 -6.46 9.27 -0.60
CA HIS A 24 -6.65 10.71 -0.82
C HIS A 24 -6.59 11.43 0.53
N LYS A 25 -5.64 12.37 0.68
CA LYS A 25 -5.46 13.10 1.94
C LYS A 25 -6.69 13.92 2.31
N GLU A 26 -7.43 14.37 1.31
CA GLU A 26 -8.57 15.27 1.43
C GLU A 26 -9.83 14.52 1.86
N THR A 27 -10.02 13.30 1.38
CA THR A 27 -11.27 12.53 1.60
C THR A 27 -11.10 11.33 2.52
N GLY A 28 -9.87 10.91 2.82
CA GLY A 28 -9.59 9.69 3.58
C GLY A 28 -9.92 8.40 2.82
N ARG A 29 -10.43 8.50 1.58
CA ARG A 29 -10.82 7.35 0.75
C ARG A 29 -9.64 6.81 -0.05
N LEU A 30 -9.78 5.55 -0.45
CA LEU A 30 -8.83 4.86 -1.32
C LEU A 30 -8.63 5.61 -2.65
N ASP A 31 -7.38 5.80 -3.01
CA ASP A 31 -6.97 6.28 -4.33
C ASP A 31 -6.87 5.09 -5.28
N LEU A 32 -7.99 4.78 -5.95
CA LEU A 32 -8.10 3.63 -6.83
C LEU A 32 -7.12 3.68 -8.02
N ARG A 33 -6.71 4.88 -8.44
CA ARG A 33 -5.73 5.06 -9.52
C ARG A 33 -4.35 4.60 -9.07
N LYS A 34 -3.93 4.97 -7.85
CA LYS A 34 -2.64 4.52 -7.29
C LYS A 34 -2.65 3.03 -6.99
N LEU A 35 -3.77 2.50 -6.50
CA LEU A 35 -3.92 1.07 -6.26
C LEU A 35 -3.78 0.27 -7.56
N GLU A 36 -4.42 0.74 -8.62
CA GLU A 36 -4.36 0.11 -9.94
C GLU A 36 -2.94 0.05 -10.50
N VAL A 37 -2.21 1.16 -10.47
CA VAL A 37 -0.78 1.20 -10.87
C VAL A 37 0.04 0.23 -10.01
N LEU A 38 -0.14 0.28 -8.68
CA LEU A 38 0.58 -0.63 -7.79
C LEU A 38 0.30 -2.10 -8.12
N THR A 39 -0.95 -2.47 -8.38
CA THR A 39 -1.31 -3.85 -8.75
C THR A 39 -0.63 -4.29 -10.05
N ARG A 40 -0.53 -3.41 -11.06
CA ARG A 40 0.22 -3.71 -12.30
C ARG A 40 1.70 -3.96 -12.01
N GLU A 41 2.35 -3.06 -11.28
CA GLU A 41 3.78 -3.21 -10.96
C GLU A 41 4.07 -4.50 -10.17
N LEU A 42 3.19 -4.88 -9.23
CA LEU A 42 3.31 -6.12 -8.47
C LEU A 42 3.12 -7.35 -9.37
N SER A 43 2.16 -7.29 -10.30
CA SER A 43 1.93 -8.36 -11.28
C SER A 43 3.14 -8.54 -12.19
N ASP A 44 3.74 -7.45 -12.67
CA ASP A 44 4.92 -7.53 -13.54
C ASP A 44 6.11 -8.14 -12.81
N LEU A 45 6.34 -7.78 -11.55
CA LEU A 45 7.38 -8.41 -10.73
C LEU A 45 7.10 -9.91 -10.51
N HIS A 46 5.85 -10.29 -10.25
CA HIS A 46 5.47 -11.68 -10.12
C HIS A 46 5.69 -12.46 -11.42
N ASN A 47 5.31 -11.88 -12.56
CA ASN A 47 5.47 -12.47 -13.90
C ASN A 47 6.95 -12.62 -14.32
N GLN A 48 7.85 -11.78 -13.77
CA GLN A 48 9.31 -11.96 -13.87
C GLN A 48 9.83 -13.12 -12.98
N GLY A 49 8.94 -13.85 -12.32
CA GLY A 49 9.27 -14.97 -11.45
C GLY A 49 9.74 -14.54 -10.06
N LYS A 50 9.52 -13.29 -9.62
CA LYS A 50 9.84 -12.87 -8.26
C LYS A 50 8.77 -13.34 -7.27
N ASP A 51 9.22 -13.63 -6.06
CA ASP A 51 8.37 -13.90 -4.91
C ASP A 51 8.05 -12.59 -4.21
N VAL A 52 6.81 -12.12 -4.36
CA VAL A 52 6.39 -10.77 -3.99
C VAL A 52 5.50 -10.83 -2.76
N VAL A 53 5.90 -10.09 -1.72
CA VAL A 53 5.10 -9.88 -0.51
C VAL A 53 4.72 -8.42 -0.40
N LEU A 54 3.44 -8.10 -0.46
CA LEU A 54 2.93 -6.76 -0.22
C LEU A 54 2.56 -6.58 1.26
N VAL A 55 3.09 -5.54 1.89
CA VAL A 55 2.69 -5.11 3.24
C VAL A 55 2.06 -3.73 3.13
N THR A 56 0.74 -3.64 3.29
CA THR A 56 0.02 -2.38 3.17
C THR A 56 -0.45 -1.84 4.53
N SER A 57 -0.63 -0.53 4.63
CA SER A 57 -1.39 0.10 5.71
C SER A 57 -2.70 0.66 5.14
N GLY A 58 -3.38 1.57 5.84
CA GLY A 58 -4.59 2.20 5.31
C GLY A 58 -5.90 1.51 5.69
N ALA A 59 -5.87 0.30 6.27
CA ALA A 59 -7.07 -0.41 6.75
C ALA A 59 -7.95 0.48 7.66
N VAL A 60 -7.33 1.22 8.58
CA VAL A 60 -8.07 2.12 9.49
C VAL A 60 -8.73 3.27 8.73
N ALA A 61 -8.02 3.93 7.81
CA ALA A 61 -8.58 5.04 7.06
C ALA A 61 -9.72 4.59 6.13
N VAL A 62 -9.55 3.44 5.46
CA VAL A 62 -10.59 2.82 4.63
C VAL A 62 -11.81 2.47 5.48
N GLY A 63 -11.62 1.83 6.63
CA GLY A 63 -12.71 1.49 7.54
C GLY A 63 -13.44 2.72 8.09
N SER A 64 -12.69 3.75 8.48
CA SER A 64 -13.26 5.00 9.01
C SER A 64 -14.10 5.70 7.95
N ALA A 65 -13.58 5.80 6.72
CA ALA A 65 -14.31 6.38 5.60
C ALA A 65 -15.57 5.56 5.23
N ALA A 66 -15.50 4.23 5.29
CA ALA A 66 -16.64 3.34 5.03
C ALA A 66 -17.75 3.49 6.10
N LEU A 67 -17.37 3.84 7.33
CA LEU A 67 -18.29 4.11 8.43
C LEU A 67 -18.80 5.56 8.46
N GLY A 68 -18.40 6.40 7.50
CA GLY A 68 -18.78 7.82 7.49
C GLY A 68 -18.14 8.65 8.59
N MET A 69 -16.99 8.21 9.12
CA MET A 69 -16.26 8.92 10.16
C MET A 69 -15.29 9.94 9.57
N ASP A 70 -15.26 11.14 10.15
CA ASP A 70 -14.28 12.17 9.81
C ASP A 70 -12.96 11.91 10.51
N GLY A 71 -12.09 11.17 9.83
CA GLY A 71 -10.74 10.88 10.28
C GLY A 71 -10.60 9.61 11.11
N LYS A 72 -9.42 9.42 11.70
CA LYS A 72 -9.09 8.22 12.48
C LYS A 72 -9.87 8.24 13.80
N PRO A 73 -10.53 7.13 14.20
CA PRO A 73 -11.19 7.01 15.50
C PRO A 73 -10.22 7.38 16.63
N SER A 74 -10.70 8.16 17.59
CA SER A 74 -10.03 8.30 18.88
C SER A 74 -10.05 6.95 19.62
N GLU A 75 -9.12 6.78 20.57
CA GLU A 75 -9.03 5.56 21.35
C GLU A 75 -10.39 5.19 21.96
N LEU A 76 -10.70 3.88 21.93
CA LEU A 76 -11.80 3.31 22.68
C LEU A 76 -11.58 3.63 24.15
N LYS A 77 -12.59 4.21 24.82
CA LYS A 77 -12.54 4.39 26.28
C LYS A 77 -12.30 3.02 26.91
N LYS A 78 -11.21 2.92 27.67
CA LYS A 78 -10.93 1.76 28.53
C LYS A 78 -11.93 1.68 29.67
#